data_AF-A0A4W5MKX6-F1
#
_entry.id   AF-A0A4W5MKX6-F1
#
_cell.length_a   1.000
_cell.length_b   1.000
_cell.length_c   1.000
_cell.angle_alpha   90.00
_cell.angle_beta   90.00
_cell.angle_gamma   90.00
#
_symmetry.space_group_name_H-M   'P 1'
#
loop_
_entity.id
_entity.type
_entity.pdbx_description
1 polymer ?
#
loop_
_entity_poly.entity_id
_entity_poly.type
_entity_poly.pdbx_seq_one_letter_code
_entity_poly.pdbx_strand_id
1 'polypeptide(L)'
;PGPRTHYHPGSCVSSKEKSCEPCRIPQISYASTAPELSDNTRYDFFSRVVPPDSYQAQAMMDIVTAMGWNYVSTLASEGNYGESGVEAFVQISRETGER
;
A
#
# COMPACT_ATOMS: atom_id res chain seq x y z
N PRO A 1 28.49 19.29 9.96
CA PRO A 1 27.15 19.72 9.49
C PRO A 1 26.47 18.56 8.73
N GLY A 2 25.61 17.80 9.42
CA GLY A 2 24.86 16.70 8.82
C GLY A 2 23.69 17.19 7.96
N PRO A 3 23.18 16.38 7.02
CA PRO A 3 22.08 16.79 6.16
C PRO A 3 20.81 16.99 7.01
N ARG A 4 20.16 18.13 6.80
CA ARG A 4 18.93 18.53 7.46
C ARG A 4 17.77 17.78 6.80
N THR A 5 17.17 16.82 7.49
CA THR A 5 15.94 16.18 7.04
C THR A 5 14.80 17.19 7.13
N HIS A 6 14.23 17.57 5.98
CA HIS A 6 13.01 18.36 5.94
C HIS A 6 11.82 17.43 6.21
N TYR A 7 11.16 17.64 7.35
CA TYR A 7 9.96 16.93 7.75
C TYR A 7 8.75 17.53 7.01
N HIS A 8 8.13 16.76 6.12
CA HIS A 8 6.84 17.10 5.51
C HIS A 8 5.72 16.47 6.35
N PRO A 9 4.88 17.26 7.04
CA PRO A 9 3.71 16.73 7.75
C PRO A 9 2.63 16.41 6.71
N GLY A 10 2.34 15.12 6.48
CA GLY A 10 1.21 14.75 5.62
C GLY A 10 1.18 13.32 5.07
N SER A 11 2.28 12.57 5.06
CA SER A 11 2.26 11.17 4.60
C SER A 11 2.09 10.23 5.79
N CYS A 12 0.85 9.99 6.22
CA CYS A 12 0.52 8.90 7.15
C CYS A 12 0.60 7.55 6.43
N VAL A 13 1.77 7.12 5.97
CA VAL A 13 1.91 5.75 5.49
C VAL A 13 3.28 5.18 5.79
N SER A 14 3.28 4.02 6.44
CA SER A 14 4.41 3.31 7.03
C SER A 14 4.91 3.89 8.35
N SER A 15 4.14 3.69 9.43
CA SER A 15 4.78 3.58 10.74
C SER A 15 5.56 2.26 10.76
N LYS A 16 6.74 2.23 10.12
CA LYS A 16 7.75 1.23 10.49
C LYS A 16 8.37 1.67 11.80
N GLU A 17 7.69 1.37 12.89
CA GLU A 17 8.44 1.06 14.10
C GLU A 17 9.13 -0.26 13.78
N LYS A 18 10.39 -0.24 13.34
CA LYS A 18 11.15 -1.48 13.14
C LYS A 18 11.09 -2.23 14.47
N SER A 19 10.37 -3.35 14.52
CA SER A 19 10.46 -4.26 15.66
C SER A 19 11.94 -4.57 15.84
N CYS A 20 12.49 -4.22 17.01
CA CYS A 20 13.90 -4.44 17.33
C CYS A 20 14.21 -5.92 17.05
N GLU A 21 15.08 -6.23 16.09
CA GLU A 21 15.33 -7.62 15.65
C GLU A 21 15.66 -8.63 16.77
N PRO A 22 16.26 -8.27 17.92
CA PRO A 22 16.44 -9.21 19.02
C PRO A 22 15.14 -9.55 19.78
N CYS A 23 14.08 -8.76 19.58
CA CYS A 23 12.81 -8.86 20.26
C CYS A 23 11.74 -9.35 19.29
N ARG A 24 11.35 -10.61 19.42
CA ARG A 24 10.19 -11.23 18.75
C ARG A 24 8.87 -10.68 19.31
N ILE A 25 8.68 -9.37 19.24
CA ILE A 25 7.49 -8.69 19.77
C ILE A 25 6.49 -8.55 18.61
N PRO A 26 5.27 -9.10 18.76
CA PRO A 26 4.19 -8.86 17.80
C PRO A 26 3.85 -7.37 17.71
N GLN A 27 3.85 -6.83 16.49
CA GLN A 27 3.41 -5.46 16.21
C GLN A 27 2.06 -5.49 15.52
N ILE A 28 1.03 -4.96 16.18
CA ILE A 28 -0.32 -4.85 15.63
C ILE A 28 -0.58 -3.39 15.27
N SER A 29 -0.60 -3.09 13.98
CA SER A 29 -0.84 -1.73 13.48
C SER A 29 -2.33 -1.46 13.24
N TYR A 30 -2.79 -0.28 13.65
CA TYR A 30 -4.15 0.19 13.42
C TYR A 30 -4.34 1.01 12.14
N ALA A 31 -3.26 1.51 11.51
CA ALA A 31 -3.35 2.48 10.40
C ALA A 31 -2.50 2.15 9.16
N SER A 32 -1.63 1.14 9.22
CA SER A 32 -0.76 0.81 8.08
C SER A 32 -1.49 -0.01 7.01
N THR A 33 -1.75 0.59 5.85
CA THR A 33 -2.51 -0.01 4.74
C THR A 33 -1.63 -0.49 3.57
N ALA A 34 -0.35 -0.11 3.53
CA ALA A 34 0.57 -0.47 2.46
C ALA A 34 0.58 -2.00 2.17
N PRO A 35 0.46 -2.45 0.90
CA PRO A 35 0.38 -3.85 0.56
C PRO A 35 1.61 -4.68 0.99
N GLU A 36 2.84 -4.17 0.86
CA GLU A 36 4.02 -5.02 1.15
C GLU A 36 4.18 -5.39 2.63
N LEU A 37 3.47 -4.72 3.54
CA LEU A 37 3.41 -5.12 4.95
C LEU A 37 2.67 -6.44 5.19
N SER A 38 2.03 -7.01 4.16
CA SER A 38 1.47 -8.36 4.19
C SER A 38 2.47 -9.48 3.86
N ASP A 39 3.73 -9.17 3.54
CA ASP A 39 4.76 -10.18 3.30
C ASP A 39 5.29 -10.77 4.61
N ASN A 40 4.74 -11.91 5.02
CA ASN A 40 5.13 -12.61 6.25
C ASN A 40 6.57 -13.18 6.20
N THR A 41 7.18 -13.33 5.03
CA THR A 41 8.60 -13.76 4.93
C THR A 41 9.55 -12.64 5.35
N ARG A 42 9.10 -11.39 5.20
CA ARG A 42 9.81 -10.18 5.59
C ARG A 42 9.36 -9.63 6.94
N TYR A 43 8.12 -9.89 7.34
CA TYR A 43 7.47 -9.29 8.51
C TYR A 43 6.69 -10.32 9.36
N ASP A 44 7.34 -11.40 9.78
CA ASP A 44 6.73 -12.54 10.50
C ASP A 44 6.02 -12.18 11.83
N PHE A 45 6.36 -11.03 12.44
CA PHE A 45 5.73 -10.54 13.68
C PHE A 45 4.82 -9.32 13.46
N PHE A 46 4.52 -8.97 12.22
CA PHE A 46 3.62 -7.86 11.91
C PHE A 46 2.19 -8.36 11.70
N SER A 47 1.24 -7.61 12.22
CA SER A 47 -0.18 -7.81 11.96
C SER A 47 -0.87 -6.46 11.90
N ARG A 48 -2.06 -6.41 11.31
CA ARG A 48 -2.86 -5.19 11.23
C ARG A 48 -4.34 -5.51 11.30
N VAL A 49 -5.10 -4.55 11.82
CA VAL A 49 -6.58 -4.64 11.89
C VAL A 49 -7.27 -3.96 10.71
N VAL A 50 -6.50 -3.31 9.83
CA VAL A 50 -6.98 -2.65 8.61
C VAL A 50 -6.60 -3.46 7.37
N PRO A 51 -7.44 -3.47 6.32
CA PRO A 51 -7.14 -4.19 5.09
C PRO A 51 -6.00 -3.51 4.29
N PRO A 52 -5.27 -4.26 3.44
CA PRO A 52 -4.35 -3.68 2.48
C PRO A 52 -5.08 -2.80 1.44
N ASP A 53 -4.37 -1.81 0.90
CA ASP A 53 -4.88 -0.95 -0.18
C ASP A 53 -5.17 -1.68 -1.50
N SER A 54 -4.70 -2.93 -1.67
CA SER A 54 -5.06 -3.77 -2.82
C SER A 54 -6.57 -3.99 -2.95
N TYR A 55 -7.31 -4.00 -1.85
CA TYR A 55 -8.77 -4.06 -1.88
C TYR A 55 -9.40 -2.77 -2.42
N GLN A 56 -8.78 -1.61 -2.17
CA GLN A 56 -9.25 -0.34 -2.77
C GLN A 56 -8.99 -0.34 -4.27
N ALA A 57 -7.85 -0.86 -4.72
CA ALA A 57 -7.55 -1.01 -6.14
C ALA A 57 -8.57 -1.92 -6.86
N GLN A 58 -9.01 -3.01 -6.22
CA GLN A 58 -10.08 -3.87 -6.76
C GLN A 58 -11.40 -3.09 -6.88
N ALA A 59 -11.80 -2.37 -5.83
CA ALA A 59 -13.03 -1.57 -5.85
C ALA A 59 -12.99 -0.50 -6.96
N MET A 60 -11.84 0.12 -7.21
CA MET A 60 -11.67 1.05 -8.34
C MET A 60 -11.89 0.35 -9.69
N MET A 61 -11.38 -0.87 -9.88
CA MET A 61 -11.60 -1.62 -11.13
C MET A 61 -13.08 -2.02 -11.31
N ASP A 62 -13.76 -2.40 -10.23
CA ASP A 62 -15.18 -2.73 -10.26
C ASP A 62 -16.01 -1.52 -10.74
N ILE A 63 -15.65 -0.32 -10.25
CA ILE A 63 -16.25 0.95 -10.67
C ILE A 63 -15.98 1.24 -12.16
N VAL A 64 -14.73 1.12 -12.61
CA VAL A 64 -14.33 1.32 -14.02
C VAL A 64 -15.13 0.39 -14.95
N THR A 65 -15.25 -0.88 -14.56
CA THR A 65 -15.98 -1.90 -15.31
C THR A 65 -17.47 -1.59 -15.36
N ALA A 66 -18.08 -1.27 -14.22
CA ALA A 66 -19.51 -0.97 -14.13
C ALA A 66 -19.92 0.26 -14.96
N MET A 67 -19.01 1.22 -15.14
CA MET A 67 -19.25 2.41 -15.96
C MET A 67 -18.86 2.25 -17.43
N GLY A 68 -18.25 1.12 -17.82
CA GLY A 68 -17.80 0.88 -19.18
C GLY A 68 -16.68 1.82 -19.65
N TRP A 69 -15.84 2.30 -18.73
CA TRP A 69 -14.70 3.15 -19.09
C TRP A 69 -13.59 2.32 -19.73
N ASN A 70 -13.15 2.74 -20.92
CA ASN A 70 -12.09 2.09 -21.68
C ASN A 70 -10.74 2.83 -21.62
N TYR A 71 -10.70 3.96 -20.92
CA TYR A 71 -9.50 4.76 -20.74
C TYR A 71 -9.49 5.37 -19.33
N VAL A 72 -8.42 5.12 -18.59
CA VAL A 72 -8.19 5.64 -17.24
C VAL A 72 -6.72 6.06 -17.14
N SER A 73 -6.44 7.13 -16.39
CA SER A 73 -5.09 7.57 -16.07
C SER A 73 -4.90 7.58 -14.55
N THR A 74 -3.71 7.19 -14.09
CA THR A 74 -3.36 7.15 -12.67
C THR A 74 -2.41 8.28 -12.32
N LEU A 75 -2.60 8.85 -11.13
CA LEU A 75 -1.68 9.79 -10.50
C LEU A 75 -1.37 9.27 -9.10
N ALA A 76 -0.08 9.16 -8.78
CA ALA A 76 0.39 8.70 -7.48
C ALA A 76 1.19 9.79 -6.79
N SER A 77 1.08 9.85 -5.46
CA SER A 77 2.09 10.52 -4.65
C SER A 77 3.38 9.71 -4.69
N GLU A 78 4.51 10.40 -4.77
CA GLU A 78 5.84 9.76 -4.73
C GLU A 78 6.00 8.96 -3.43
N GLY A 79 6.56 7.76 -3.56
CA GLY A 79 6.78 6.85 -2.45
C GLY A 79 5.79 5.70 -2.40
N ASN A 80 6.07 4.83 -1.43
CA ASN A 80 5.62 3.45 -1.47
C ASN A 80 4.10 3.24 -1.45
N TYR A 81 3.32 4.14 -0.81
CA TYR A 81 1.86 4.04 -0.82
C TYR A 81 1.25 4.32 -2.19
N GLY A 82 1.59 5.46 -2.80
CA GLY A 82 1.01 5.88 -4.08
C GLY A 82 1.45 4.96 -5.21
N GLU A 83 2.73 4.61 -5.23
CA GLU A 83 3.30 3.73 -6.26
C GLU A 83 2.73 2.30 -6.18
N SER A 84 2.69 1.69 -4.98
CA SER A 84 2.15 0.34 -4.82
C SER A 84 0.63 0.28 -5.08
N GLY A 85 -0.12 1.33 -4.73
CA GLY A 85 -1.55 1.43 -5.04
C GLY A 85 -1.81 1.47 -6.56
N VAL A 86 -1.02 2.25 -7.30
CA VAL A 86 -1.11 2.30 -8.76
C VAL A 86 -0.67 0.99 -9.39
N GLU A 87 0.41 0.37 -8.90
CA GLU A 87 0.85 -0.94 -9.38
C GLU A 87 -0.25 -2.00 -9.20
N ALA A 88 -0.87 -2.07 -8.01
CA ALA A 88 -1.98 -2.99 -7.73
C ALA A 88 -3.15 -2.77 -8.70
N PHE A 89 -3.55 -1.51 -8.94
CA PHE A 89 -4.61 -1.19 -9.89
C PHE A 89 -4.26 -1.62 -11.32
N VAL A 90 -3.02 -1.38 -11.77
CA VAL A 90 -2.56 -1.79 -13.11
C VAL A 90 -2.58 -3.30 -13.27
N GLN A 91 -2.12 -4.07 -12.28
CA GLN A 91 -2.16 -5.53 -12.34
C GLN A 91 -3.59 -6.05 -12.45
N ILE A 92 -4.49 -5.59 -11.58
CA ILE A 92 -5.92 -5.97 -11.60
C ILE A 92 -6.58 -5.61 -12.93
N SER A 93 -6.22 -4.45 -13.51
CA SER A 93 -6.76 -4.02 -14.81
C SER A 93 -6.36 -4.97 -15.95
N ARG A 94 -5.14 -5.50 -15.92
CA ARG A 94 -4.66 -6.48 -16.91
C ARG A 94 -5.39 -7.80 -16.77
N GLU A 95 -5.50 -8.32 -15.55
CA GLU A 95 -6.22 -9.56 -15.25
C GLU A 95 -7.71 -9.48 -15.62
N THR A 96 -8.33 -8.31 -15.48
CA THR A 96 -9.74 -8.11 -15.83
C THR A 96 -9.94 -7.97 -17.34
N GLY A 97 -9.01 -7.30 -18.05
CA GLY A 97 -9.06 -7.16 -19.51
C GLY A 97 -8.77 -8.44 -20.29
N GLU A 98 -8.21 -9.46 -19.63
CA GLU A 98 -8.00 -10.80 -20.18
C GLU A 98 -9.25 -11.71 -20.04
N ARG A 99 -10.32 -11.27 -19.37
CA ARG A 99 -11.57 -12.03 -19.19
C ARG A 99 -12.63 -11.75 -20.26
#